data_AF-A0A3N5T084-F1
#
_entry.id   AF-A0A3N5T084-F1
#
_cell.length_a   1.000
_cell.length_b   1.000
_cell.length_c   1.000
_cell.angle_alpha   90.00
_cell.angle_beta   90.00
_cell.angle_gamma   90.00
#
_symmetry.space_group_name_H-M   'P 1'
#
loop_
_entity.id
_entity.type
_entity.pdbx_description
1 polymer ?
#
loop_
_entity_poly.entity_id
_entity_poly.type
_entity_poly.pdbx_seq_one_letter_code
_entity_poly.pdbx_strand_id
1 'polypeptide(L)'
;MKIKNRDQLLSQGDLESRRVILGILEDSLQQMDSYRILREMLHLEGSVLSIGNLRWDLEKKRRIFVVGAGKACNAMARAVEEVMGERISGGLVIVKGLEDSDGPGRIEMTEGGHPIPNEDGLRAASRILGIVDEAGPGDLFIGLISGGSSALMNCPVPG
;
A
#
# COMPACT_ATOMS: atom_id res chain seq x y z
N MET A 1 -1.01 17.09 -7.63
CA MET A 1 -0.17 17.07 -8.84
C MET A 1 0.93 16.02 -8.65
N LYS A 2 1.05 15.06 -9.58
CA LYS A 2 2.00 13.94 -9.53
C LYS A 2 3.35 14.32 -10.12
N ILE A 3 3.37 15.16 -11.17
CA ILE A 3 4.62 15.66 -11.77
C ILE A 3 5.14 16.84 -10.93
N LYS A 4 6.08 16.57 -10.02
CA LYS A 4 6.59 17.57 -9.06
C LYS A 4 7.40 18.71 -9.70
N ASN A 5 8.04 18.47 -10.84
CA ASN A 5 8.88 19.44 -11.55
C ASN A 5 8.18 20.05 -12.79
N ARG A 6 6.85 20.13 -12.78
CA ARG A 6 6.05 20.65 -13.92
C ARG A 6 6.51 22.03 -14.38
N ASP A 7 6.72 22.96 -13.45
CA ASP A 7 7.10 24.35 -13.78
C ASP A 7 8.48 24.42 -14.43
N GLN A 8 9.43 23.60 -13.96
CA GLN A 8 10.74 23.47 -14.60
C GLN A 8 10.61 22.93 -16.02
N LEU A 9 9.78 21.91 -16.23
CA LEU A 9 9.53 21.35 -17.55
C LEU A 9 8.82 22.36 -18.47
N LEU A 10 8.04 23.30 -17.93
CA LEU A 10 7.38 24.38 -18.66
C LEU A 10 8.21 25.66 -18.78
N SER A 11 9.48 25.66 -18.35
CA SER A 11 10.35 26.83 -18.43
C SER A 11 11.16 26.92 -19.73
N GLN A 12 11.19 25.86 -20.54
CA GLN A 12 12.06 25.74 -21.71
C GLN A 12 11.43 24.87 -22.81
N GLY A 13 11.85 25.08 -24.06
CA GLY A 13 11.40 24.31 -25.23
C GLY A 13 10.04 24.74 -25.77
N ASP A 14 9.39 23.87 -26.53
CA ASP A 14 8.03 24.10 -27.05
C ASP A 14 6.99 23.97 -25.92
N LEU A 15 6.51 25.12 -25.45
CA LEU A 15 5.61 25.22 -24.30
C LEU A 15 4.21 24.65 -24.59
N GLU A 16 3.69 24.84 -25.80
CA GLU A 16 2.33 24.40 -26.14
C GLU A 16 2.27 22.86 -26.18
N SER A 17 3.20 22.24 -26.91
CA SER A 17 3.30 20.78 -26.97
C SER A 17 3.57 20.18 -25.58
N ARG A 18 4.44 20.79 -24.78
CA ARG A 18 4.73 20.32 -23.41
C ARG A 18 3.51 20.40 -22.50
N ARG A 19 2.71 21.47 -22.57
CA ARG A 19 1.48 21.56 -21.75
C ARG A 19 0.51 20.43 -22.07
N VAL A 20 0.31 20.10 -23.34
CA VAL A 20 -0.57 19.00 -23.77
C VAL A 20 -0.05 17.67 -23.24
N ILE A 21 1.22 17.35 -23.47
CA ILE A 21 1.84 16.08 -23.03
C ILE A 21 1.81 15.96 -21.51
N LEU A 22 2.18 17.03 -20.79
CA LEU A 22 2.16 17.03 -19.33
C LEU A 22 0.74 16.99 -18.77
N GLY A 23 -0.28 17.42 -19.51
CA GLY A 23 -1.68 17.21 -19.15
C GLY A 23 -2.04 15.73 -19.21
N ILE A 24 -1.81 15.09 -20.35
CA ILE A 24 -2.11 13.67 -20.57
C ILE A 24 -1.35 12.78 -19.56
N LEU A 25 -0.06 13.06 -19.34
CA LEU A 25 0.76 12.32 -18.37
C LEU A 25 0.24 12.49 -16.94
N GLU A 26 -0.12 13.71 -16.55
CA GLU A 26 -0.64 13.98 -15.22
C GLU A 26 -1.96 13.24 -15.00
N ASP A 27 -2.89 13.29 -15.95
CA ASP A 27 -4.17 12.58 -15.89
C ASP A 27 -3.94 11.05 -15.82
N SER A 28 -3.00 10.53 -16.60
CA SER A 28 -2.63 9.10 -16.59
C SER A 28 -2.05 8.69 -15.24
N LEU A 29 -1.13 9.49 -14.67
CA LEU A 29 -0.52 9.23 -13.37
C LEU A 29 -1.53 9.34 -12.22
N GLN A 30 -2.51 10.23 -12.33
CA GLN A 30 -3.59 10.34 -11.35
C GLN A 30 -4.53 9.13 -11.39
N GLN A 31 -4.81 8.57 -12.56
CA GLN A 31 -5.58 7.33 -12.69
C GLN A 31 -4.82 6.11 -12.16
N MET A 32 -3.49 6.12 -12.25
CA MET A 32 -2.62 5.06 -11.70
C MET A 32 -2.29 5.23 -10.21
N ASP A 33 -2.89 6.22 -9.54
CA ASP A 33 -2.67 6.45 -8.11
C ASP A 33 -3.23 5.29 -7.27
N SER A 34 -2.36 4.60 -6.54
CA SER A 34 -2.75 3.39 -5.80
C SER A 34 -3.76 3.67 -4.69
N TYR A 35 -3.71 4.85 -4.05
CA TYR A 35 -4.72 5.23 -3.05
C TYR A 35 -6.10 5.36 -3.71
N ARG A 36 -6.19 6.11 -4.82
CA ARG A 36 -7.44 6.28 -5.57
C ARG A 36 -7.98 4.95 -6.10
N ILE A 37 -7.14 4.13 -6.73
CA ILE A 37 -7.53 2.81 -7.26
C ILE A 37 -8.12 1.95 -6.14
N LEU A 38 -7.47 1.90 -4.97
CA LEU A 38 -8.01 1.14 -3.85
C LEU A 38 -9.30 1.73 -3.30
N ARG A 39 -9.42 3.05 -3.18
CA ARG A 39 -10.68 3.72 -2.76
C ARG A 39 -11.84 3.45 -3.72
N GLU A 40 -11.58 3.28 -5.01
CA GLU A 40 -12.57 2.94 -6.02
C GLU A 40 -12.88 1.43 -6.07
N MET A 41 -11.95 0.57 -5.68
CA MET A 41 -12.10 -0.89 -5.75
C MET A 41 -12.62 -1.51 -4.44
N LEU A 42 -12.32 -0.89 -3.29
CA LEU A 42 -12.73 -1.33 -1.96
C LEU A 42 -14.00 -0.61 -1.51
N HIS A 43 -15.05 -1.39 -1.28
CA HIS A 43 -16.31 -0.90 -0.73
C HIS A 43 -16.71 -1.73 0.48
N LEU A 44 -17.16 -1.07 1.54
CA LEU A 44 -17.69 -1.72 2.72
C LEU A 44 -19.14 -1.28 2.92
N GLU A 45 -20.07 -2.23 2.74
CA GLU A 45 -21.51 -2.01 2.96
C GLU A 45 -21.95 -2.89 4.14
N GLY A 46 -22.16 -2.26 5.30
CA GLY A 46 -22.47 -2.96 6.55
C GLY A 46 -21.31 -3.89 6.98
N SER A 47 -21.51 -5.20 6.86
CA SER A 47 -20.47 -6.20 7.11
C SER A 47 -19.78 -6.71 5.86
N VAL A 48 -20.26 -6.40 4.65
CA VAL A 48 -19.76 -7.00 3.42
C VAL A 48 -18.67 -6.12 2.82
N LEU A 49 -17.45 -6.61 2.85
CA LEU A 49 -16.32 -6.04 2.12
C LEU A 49 -16.35 -6.54 0.67
N SER A 50 -16.35 -5.62 -0.28
CA SER A 50 -16.18 -5.90 -1.70
C SER A 50 -14.83 -5.36 -2.15
N ILE A 51 -14.06 -6.20 -2.86
CA ILE A 51 -12.82 -5.80 -3.52
C ILE A 51 -12.94 -6.24 -4.98
N GLY A 52 -13.20 -5.28 -5.87
CA GLY A 52 -13.56 -5.58 -7.26
C GLY A 52 -14.83 -6.44 -7.33
N ASN A 53 -14.72 -7.65 -7.89
CA ASN A 53 -15.83 -8.59 -7.98
C ASN A 53 -15.90 -9.60 -6.81
N LEU A 54 -14.92 -9.60 -5.90
CA LEU A 54 -14.87 -10.50 -4.76
C LEU A 54 -15.55 -9.89 -3.55
N ARG A 55 -16.22 -10.73 -2.74
CA ARG A 55 -16.99 -10.29 -1.58
C ARG A 55 -16.74 -11.19 -0.37
N TRP A 56 -16.62 -10.57 0.80
CA TRP A 56 -16.46 -11.24 2.08
C TRP A 56 -17.38 -10.61 3.12
N ASP A 57 -18.13 -11.44 3.82
CA ASP A 57 -18.86 -11.02 5.03
C ASP A 57 -17.89 -11.02 6.22
N LEU A 58 -17.56 -9.82 6.69
CA LEU A 58 -16.57 -9.59 7.74
C LEU A 58 -17.05 -10.05 9.12
N GLU A 59 -18.35 -10.19 9.36
CA GLU A 59 -18.86 -10.74 10.64
C GLU A 59 -18.57 -12.23 10.79
N LYS A 60 -18.32 -12.92 9.68
CA LYS A 60 -17.89 -14.33 9.67
C LYS A 60 -16.38 -14.48 9.85
N LYS A 61 -15.63 -13.38 10.03
CA LYS A 61 -14.18 -13.38 10.20
C LYS A 61 -13.84 -13.12 11.66
N ARG A 62 -12.86 -13.87 12.17
CA ARG A 62 -12.43 -13.75 13.57
C ARG A 62 -11.53 -12.54 13.77
N ARG A 63 -10.48 -12.42 12.95
CA ARG A 63 -9.59 -11.26 12.89
C ARG A 63 -9.32 -10.91 11.44
N ILE A 64 -9.04 -9.64 11.17
CA ILE A 64 -8.70 -9.15 9.85
C ILE A 64 -7.33 -8.49 9.93
N PHE A 65 -6.38 -9.02 9.18
CA PHE A 65 -5.01 -8.51 9.13
C PHE A 65 -4.71 -7.89 7.77
N VAL A 66 -3.95 -6.80 7.78
CA VAL A 66 -3.41 -6.21 6.54
C VAL A 66 -1.89 -6.28 6.59
N VAL A 67 -1.30 -6.98 5.63
CA VAL A 67 0.15 -7.16 5.54
C VAL A 67 0.63 -6.82 4.14
N GLY A 68 1.87 -6.39 3.98
CA GLY A 68 2.31 -6.04 2.64
C GLY A 68 3.68 -5.39 2.55
N ALA A 69 4.11 -5.14 1.32
CA ALA A 69 5.33 -4.40 1.07
C ALA A 69 5.35 -3.78 -0.34
N GLY A 70 6.02 -2.64 -0.46
CA GLY A 70 6.19 -1.95 -1.74
C GLY A 70 6.21 -0.43 -1.63
N LYS A 71 6.65 0.25 -2.69
CA LYS A 71 6.79 1.71 -2.72
C LYS A 71 5.46 2.47 -2.62
N ALA A 72 4.34 1.83 -2.96
CA ALA A 72 3.01 2.44 -2.89
C ALA A 72 2.25 2.01 -1.63
N CYS A 73 2.87 1.23 -0.73
CA CYS A 73 2.16 0.65 0.40
C CYS A 73 1.70 1.69 1.44
N ASN A 74 2.37 2.84 1.57
CA ASN A 74 1.90 3.95 2.41
C ASN A 74 0.48 4.39 1.99
N ALA A 75 0.35 4.72 0.70
CA ALA A 75 -0.90 5.14 0.08
C ALA A 75 -1.96 4.03 0.09
N MET A 76 -1.56 2.78 -0.16
CA MET A 76 -2.47 1.64 -0.16
C MET A 76 -3.02 1.32 1.25
N ALA A 77 -2.15 1.30 2.26
CA ALA A 77 -2.54 1.04 3.64
C ALA A 77 -3.52 2.10 4.13
N ARG A 78 -3.23 3.39 3.88
CA ARG A 78 -4.14 4.49 4.21
C ARG A 78 -5.52 4.31 3.58
N ALA A 79 -5.59 3.94 2.28
CA ALA A 79 -6.86 3.71 1.61
C ALA A 79 -7.67 2.59 2.27
N VAL A 80 -7.01 1.49 2.66
CA VAL A 80 -7.66 0.36 3.34
C VAL A 80 -8.14 0.75 4.73
N GLU A 81 -7.34 1.46 5.52
CA GLU A 81 -7.73 1.94 6.85
C GLU A 81 -8.93 2.88 6.79
N GLU A 82 -8.97 3.81 5.84
CA GLU A 82 -10.11 4.72 5.69
C GLU A 82 -11.41 4.01 5.30
N VAL A 83 -11.33 2.87 4.60
CA VAL A 83 -12.53 2.08 4.23
C VAL A 83 -12.96 1.16 5.36
N MET A 84 -12.01 0.46 6.00
CA MET A 84 -12.30 -0.64 6.92
C MET A 84 -12.25 -0.24 8.39
N GLY A 85 -11.49 0.80 8.74
CA GLY A 85 -11.37 1.36 10.09
C GLY A 85 -11.19 0.30 11.17
N GLU A 86 -12.09 0.34 12.17
CA GLU A 86 -12.08 -0.51 13.36
C GLU A 86 -12.22 -2.02 13.07
N ARG A 87 -12.58 -2.41 11.84
CA ARG A 87 -12.66 -3.82 11.45
C ARG A 87 -11.27 -4.45 11.30
N ILE A 88 -10.22 -3.65 11.08
CA ILE A 88 -8.84 -4.14 11.01
C ILE A 88 -8.37 -4.48 12.42
N SER A 89 -8.01 -5.74 12.64
CA SER A 89 -7.51 -6.22 13.93
C SER A 89 -6.04 -5.84 14.16
N GLY A 90 -5.26 -5.70 13.09
CA GLY A 90 -3.87 -5.29 13.12
C GLY A 90 -3.21 -5.47 11.76
N GLY A 91 -1.95 -5.08 11.63
CA GLY A 91 -1.24 -5.23 10.38
C GLY A 91 0.15 -4.64 10.38
N LEU A 92 0.93 -4.97 9.36
CA LEU A 92 2.26 -4.40 9.13
C LEU A 92 2.53 -4.31 7.63
N VAL A 93 2.86 -3.12 7.14
CA VAL A 93 3.36 -2.92 5.77
C VAL A 93 4.79 -2.39 5.75
N ILE A 94 5.58 -2.83 4.78
CA ILE A 94 6.98 -2.43 4.60
C ILE A 94 7.11 -1.49 3.42
N VAL A 95 7.56 -0.27 3.67
CA VAL A 95 7.65 0.82 2.70
C VAL A 95 9.11 1.22 2.46
N LYS A 96 9.37 1.91 1.35
CA LYS A 96 10.73 2.40 1.07
C LYS A 96 11.15 3.55 2.00
N GLY A 97 10.18 4.33 2.45
CA GLY A 97 10.37 5.45 3.33
C GLY A 97 9.03 5.85 3.92
N LEU A 98 9.04 6.31 5.16
CA LEU A 98 7.89 6.91 5.80
C LEU A 98 7.72 8.35 5.33
N GLU A 99 6.46 8.77 5.20
CA GLU A 99 6.05 10.12 4.89
C GLU A 99 5.46 10.77 6.15
N ASP A 100 5.52 12.10 6.28
CA ASP A 100 4.94 12.80 7.46
C ASP A 100 3.42 12.57 7.61
N SER A 101 2.74 12.20 6.52
CA SER A 101 1.33 11.83 6.52
C SER A 101 1.05 10.40 6.97
N ASP A 102 2.09 9.60 7.20
CA ASP A 102 1.95 8.25 7.72
C ASP A 102 1.67 8.33 9.23
N GLY A 103 0.38 8.32 9.56
CA GLY A 103 -0.11 8.42 10.92
C GLY A 103 -0.12 7.08 11.67
N PRO A 104 -0.34 7.11 12.99
CA PRO A 104 -0.59 5.90 13.77
C PRO A 104 -1.93 5.29 13.31
N GLY A 105 -1.84 4.08 12.75
CA GLY A 105 -2.97 3.30 12.28
C GLY A 105 -3.07 1.95 12.97
N ARG A 106 -4.10 1.19 12.60
CA ARG A 106 -4.22 -0.25 12.90
C ARG A 106 -3.26 -1.07 12.04
N ILE A 107 -2.84 -0.52 10.90
CA ILE A 107 -1.78 -1.05 10.06
C ILE A 107 -0.50 -0.29 10.42
N GLU A 108 0.43 -0.99 11.06
CA GLU A 108 1.75 -0.40 11.30
C GLU A 108 2.53 -0.26 9.99
N MET A 109 3.34 0.79 9.89
CA MET A 109 4.24 1.00 8.76
C MET A 109 5.69 1.01 9.24
N THR A 110 6.56 0.33 8.49
CA THR A 110 7.99 0.30 8.77
C THR A 110 8.81 0.37 7.49
N GLU A 111 10.06 0.77 7.59
CA GLU A 111 10.94 0.91 6.44
C GLU A 111 11.71 -0.38 6.14
N GLY A 112 12.00 -0.59 4.85
CA GLY A 112 12.90 -1.64 4.38
C GLY A 112 13.87 -1.12 3.33
N GLY A 113 14.91 -1.91 3.06
CA GLY A 113 15.93 -1.61 2.06
C GLY A 113 15.40 -1.71 0.62
N HIS A 114 15.56 -0.63 -0.16
CA HIS A 114 15.29 -0.66 -1.60
C HIS A 114 16.20 0.33 -2.36
N PRO A 115 16.90 -0.09 -3.43
CA PRO A 115 16.68 -1.34 -4.19
C PRO A 115 17.43 -2.57 -3.66
N ILE A 116 18.34 -2.39 -2.72
CA ILE A 116 19.10 -3.47 -2.10
C ILE A 116 18.43 -3.84 -0.77
N PRO A 117 18.11 -5.12 -0.51
CA PRO A 117 17.58 -5.57 0.77
C PRO A 117 18.48 -5.18 1.94
N ASN A 118 17.90 -4.99 3.12
CA ASN A 118 18.65 -4.68 4.33
C ASN A 118 18.08 -5.41 5.56
N GLU A 119 18.66 -5.14 6.72
CA GLU A 119 18.27 -5.78 7.96
C GLU A 119 16.93 -5.25 8.51
N ASP A 120 16.54 -4.03 8.16
CA ASP A 120 15.24 -3.47 8.53
C ASP A 120 14.11 -4.25 7.84
N GLY A 121 14.26 -4.49 6.54
CA GLY A 121 13.35 -5.33 5.76
C GLY A 121 13.27 -6.77 6.29
N LEU A 122 14.40 -7.33 6.74
CA LEU A 122 14.42 -8.64 7.39
C LEU A 122 13.64 -8.65 8.71
N ARG A 123 13.90 -7.69 9.61
CA ARG A 123 13.18 -7.60 10.89
C ARG A 123 11.68 -7.40 10.66
N ALA A 124 11.31 -6.56 9.70
CA ALA A 124 9.91 -6.32 9.35
C ALA A 124 9.23 -7.56 8.75
N ALA A 125 9.90 -8.28 7.84
CA ALA A 125 9.39 -9.52 7.26
C ALA A 125 9.19 -10.61 8.34
N SER A 126 10.14 -10.74 9.28
CA SER A 126 10.01 -11.67 10.41
C SER A 126 8.82 -11.33 11.31
N ARG A 127 8.49 -10.05 11.48
CA ARG A 127 7.27 -9.62 12.22
C ARG A 127 6.00 -9.98 11.47
N ILE A 128 5.96 -9.81 10.14
CA ILE A 128 4.84 -10.27 9.31
C ILE A 128 4.67 -11.79 9.45
N LEU A 129 5.76 -12.56 9.41
CA LEU A 129 5.71 -14.01 9.63
C LEU A 129 5.14 -14.35 11.00
N GLY A 130 5.55 -13.66 12.07
CA GLY A 130 4.97 -13.84 13.41
C GLY A 130 3.45 -13.61 13.45
N ILE A 131 2.94 -12.59 12.75
CA ILE A 131 1.49 -12.34 12.64
C ILE A 131 0.79 -13.52 11.92
N VAL A 132 1.41 -14.03 10.85
CA VAL A 132 0.86 -15.13 10.05
C VAL A 132 0.92 -16.47 10.82
N ASP A 133 1.96 -16.72 11.60
CA ASP A 133 2.10 -17.94 12.40
C ASP A 133 1.04 -18.05 13.51
N GLU A 134 0.54 -16.92 14.01
CA GLU A 134 -0.57 -16.87 14.96
C GLU A 134 -1.96 -16.96 14.31
N ALA A 135 -2.05 -17.11 12.98
CA ALA A 135 -3.30 -17.11 12.25
C ALA A 135 -4.16 -18.35 12.55
N GLY A 136 -5.46 -18.13 12.64
CA GLY A 136 -6.46 -19.20 12.74
C GLY A 136 -7.30 -19.35 11.47
N PRO A 137 -8.03 -20.46 11.28
CA PRO A 137 -8.80 -20.75 10.07
C PRO A 137 -9.95 -19.75 9.78
N GLY A 138 -10.34 -18.93 10.75
CA GLY A 138 -11.34 -17.89 10.60
C GLY A 138 -10.78 -16.49 10.32
N ASP A 139 -9.46 -16.33 10.27
CA ASP A 139 -8.84 -15.02 10.02
C ASP A 139 -8.83 -14.68 8.52
N LEU A 140 -8.89 -13.39 8.20
CA LEU A 140 -8.77 -12.86 6.85
C LEU A 140 -7.50 -12.04 6.75
N PHE A 141 -6.68 -12.31 5.72
CA PHE A 141 -5.49 -11.53 5.40
C PHE A 141 -5.69 -10.78 4.10
N ILE A 142 -5.39 -9.47 4.12
CA ILE A 142 -5.37 -8.62 2.93
C ILE A 142 -3.90 -8.28 2.64
N GLY A 143 -3.42 -8.72 1.48
CA GLY A 143 -2.05 -8.49 1.03
C GLY A 143 -1.93 -7.22 0.19
N LEU A 144 -1.15 -6.25 0.64
CA LEU A 144 -0.84 -5.01 -0.11
C LEU A 144 0.54 -5.12 -0.76
N ILE A 145 0.58 -5.42 -2.06
CA ILE A 145 1.83 -5.65 -2.79
C ILE A 145 1.97 -4.63 -3.92
N SER A 146 3.11 -3.95 -3.98
CA SER A 146 3.47 -3.07 -5.10
C SER A 146 4.95 -3.20 -5.46
N GLY A 147 5.40 -2.42 -6.45
CA GLY A 147 6.78 -2.48 -6.92
C GLY A 147 7.81 -2.26 -5.82
N GLY A 148 8.89 -3.05 -5.83
CA GLY A 148 9.97 -3.01 -4.83
C GLY A 148 9.79 -3.95 -3.64
N SER A 149 8.66 -4.66 -3.54
CA SER A 149 8.37 -5.63 -2.47
C SER A 149 9.45 -6.70 -2.30
N SER A 150 10.08 -7.15 -3.38
CA SER A 150 11.15 -8.17 -3.35
C SER A 150 12.37 -7.75 -2.54
N ALA A 151 12.72 -6.45 -2.55
CA ALA A 151 13.83 -5.93 -1.77
C ALA A 151 13.40 -5.54 -0.35
N LEU A 152 12.19 -4.98 -0.22
CA LEU A 152 11.66 -4.48 1.05
C LEU A 152 11.28 -5.59 2.02
N MET A 153 10.73 -6.70 1.54
CA MET A 153 10.24 -7.82 2.35
C MET A 153 11.12 -9.06 2.14
N ASN A 154 12.39 -8.93 2.52
CA ASN A 154 13.37 -9.99 2.40
C ASN A 154 13.37 -10.91 3.62
N CYS A 155 13.26 -12.22 3.41
CA CYS A 155 13.41 -13.22 4.46
C CYS A 155 14.15 -14.44 3.87
N PRO A 156 15.50 -14.40 3.81
CA PRO A 156 16.27 -15.55 3.34
C PRO A 156 16.15 -16.70 4.34
N VAL A 157 16.26 -17.94 3.83
CA VAL A 157 16.39 -19.11 4.71
C VAL A 157 17.68 -19.01 5.53
N PRO A 158 17.73 -19.59 6.75
CA PRO A 158 18.98 -19.67 7.51
C PRO A 158 20.07 -20.40 6.72
N GLY A 159 21.26 -19.80 6.64
CA GLY A 159 22.43 -20.33 5.91
C GLY A 159 23.32 -19.22 5.38
#